data_AF-A0A7Y3DWJ8-F1
#
_entry.id   AF-A0A7Y3DWJ8-F1
#
_cell.length_a   1.000
_cell.length_b   1.000
_cell.length_c   1.000
_cell.angle_alpha   90.00
_cell.angle_beta   90.00
_cell.angle_gamma   90.00
#
_symmetry.space_group_name_H-M   'P 1'
#
loop_
_entity.id
_entity.type
_entity.pdbx_description
1 polymer ?
#
loop_
_entity_poly.entity_id
_entity_poly.type
_entity_poly.pdbx_seq_one_letter_code
_entity_poly.pdbx_strand_id
1 'polypeptide(L)'
;MKGLKIHDKLIFLINSIAAALLLFAYILPYLSPRSFALLSVLSLGVPLLILINALFALYWLLKVKRPVFLSVIVLLIGFRYVGSLYKFSGSKDSEQANQISLMSFNVRLFNVYDWIDSEGISKKAMKFISSENPDIVCFQEFHPDPDVFNEAYPYKFEDVSGERMKHGQAIWSKYDFLNKGSITFENTANSAIYA
;
A
#
# COMPACT_ATOMS: atom_id res chain seq x y z
N MET A 1 17.31 38.22 -4.29
CA MET A 1 18.64 37.72 -4.74
C MET A 1 19.81 38.67 -4.49
N LYS A 2 19.61 39.92 -4.03
CA LYS A 2 20.73 40.80 -3.64
C LYS A 2 21.41 40.21 -2.38
N GLY A 3 22.73 40.02 -2.43
CA GLY A 3 23.55 39.53 -1.30
C GLY A 3 23.90 38.03 -1.27
N LEU A 4 23.48 37.22 -2.25
CA LEU A 4 23.87 35.79 -2.32
C LEU A 4 25.14 35.60 -3.16
N LYS A 5 26.09 34.80 -2.65
CA LYS A 5 27.27 34.34 -3.41
C LYS A 5 26.82 33.43 -4.57
N ILE A 6 27.65 33.25 -5.59
CA ILE A 6 27.33 32.45 -6.80
C ILE A 6 26.90 31.02 -6.43
N HIS A 7 27.64 30.35 -5.55
CA HIS A 7 27.30 29.02 -5.04
C HIS A 7 25.93 28.98 -4.35
N ASP A 8 25.58 30.01 -3.56
CA ASP A 8 24.27 30.06 -2.92
C ASP A 8 23.14 30.26 -3.95
N LYS A 9 23.40 30.96 -5.07
CA LYS A 9 22.42 31.07 -6.16
C LYS A 9 22.18 29.72 -6.84
N LEU A 10 23.23 28.93 -7.05
CA LEU A 10 23.12 27.57 -7.60
C LEU A 10 22.31 26.66 -6.67
N ILE A 11 22.62 26.66 -5.38
CA ILE A 11 21.85 25.89 -4.39
C ILE A 11 20.40 26.34 -4.35
N PHE A 12 20.15 27.66 -4.43
CA PHE A 12 18.79 28.17 -4.45
C PHE A 12 18.02 27.73 -5.70
N LEU A 13 18.68 27.63 -6.86
CA LEU A 13 18.08 27.09 -8.08
C LEU A 13 17.68 25.63 -7.91
N ILE A 14 18.57 24.80 -7.36
CA ILE A 14 18.27 23.38 -7.09
C ILE A 14 17.12 23.26 -6.09
N ASN A 15 17.13 24.05 -5.00
CA ASN A 15 16.03 24.12 -4.04
C ASN A 15 14.70 24.49 -4.73
N SER A 16 14.73 25.47 -5.63
CA SER A 16 13.54 25.92 -6.37
C SER A 16 12.97 24.82 -7.28
N ILE A 17 13.83 24.05 -7.93
CA ILE A 17 13.41 22.89 -8.73
C ILE A 17 12.78 21.82 -7.82
N ALA A 18 13.42 21.48 -6.70
CA ALA A 18 12.88 20.50 -5.75
C ALA A 18 11.54 20.95 -5.14
N ALA A 19 11.40 22.24 -4.83
CA ALA A 19 10.16 22.85 -4.35
C ALA A 19 9.04 22.78 -5.41
N ALA A 20 9.35 23.11 -6.67
CA ALA A 20 8.38 23.04 -7.77
C ALA A 20 7.92 21.59 -8.02
N LEU A 21 8.85 20.64 -8.06
CA LEU A 21 8.53 19.22 -8.21
C LEU A 21 7.62 18.72 -7.08
N LEU A 22 7.88 19.14 -5.83
CA LEU A 22 7.05 18.77 -4.68
C LEU A 22 5.64 19.36 -4.80
N LEU A 23 5.50 20.63 -5.19
CA LEU A 23 4.20 21.25 -5.43
C LEU A 23 3.41 20.54 -6.54
N PHE A 24 4.06 20.19 -7.64
CA PHE A 24 3.40 19.39 -8.68
C PHE A 24 2.97 18.03 -8.15
N ALA A 25 3.83 17.37 -7.37
CA ALA A 25 3.53 16.07 -6.79
C ALA A 25 2.30 16.10 -5.86
N TYR A 26 2.05 17.21 -5.16
CA TYR A 26 0.83 17.40 -4.37
C TYR A 26 -0.45 17.53 -5.20
N ILE A 27 -0.36 17.99 -6.45
CA ILE A 27 -1.52 18.13 -7.34
C ILE A 27 -1.88 16.80 -8.01
N LEU A 28 -0.91 15.91 -8.24
CA LEU A 28 -1.09 14.65 -8.97
C LEU A 28 -2.23 13.75 -8.46
N PRO A 29 -2.48 13.58 -7.14
CA PRO A 29 -3.59 12.76 -6.66
C PRO A 29 -4.98 13.23 -7.12
N TYR A 30 -5.10 14.49 -7.57
CA TYR A 30 -6.33 15.08 -8.06
C TYR A 30 -6.47 15.01 -9.59
N LEU A 31 -5.46 14.48 -10.28
CA LEU A 31 -5.46 14.31 -11.74
C LEU A 31 -5.68 12.85 -12.10
N SER A 32 -6.38 12.62 -13.21
CA SER A 32 -6.58 11.25 -13.73
C SER A 32 -5.24 10.63 -14.11
N PRO A 33 -4.84 9.49 -13.49
CA PRO A 33 -3.59 8.80 -13.85
C PRO A 33 -3.59 8.32 -15.30
N ARG A 34 -4.78 8.11 -15.89
CA ARG A 34 -4.92 7.69 -17.30
C ARG A 34 -4.36 8.73 -18.27
N SER A 35 -4.52 10.02 -17.97
CA SER A 35 -4.03 11.11 -18.82
C SER A 35 -2.60 11.53 -18.48
N PHE A 36 -2.13 11.24 -17.26
CA PHE A 36 -0.86 11.70 -16.72
C PHE A 36 -0.03 10.55 -16.13
N ALA A 37 0.02 9.40 -16.80
CA ALA A 37 0.63 8.17 -16.26
C ALA A 37 2.10 8.37 -15.86
N LEU A 38 2.90 8.96 -16.74
CA LEU A 38 4.33 9.18 -16.50
C LEU A 38 4.59 10.21 -15.40
N LEU A 39 3.74 11.23 -15.32
CA LEU A 39 3.76 12.23 -14.24
C LEU A 39 3.31 11.63 -12.91
N SER A 40 2.38 10.68 -12.92
CA SER A 40 1.91 10.00 -11.70
C SER A 40 3.03 9.25 -10.98
N VAL A 41 4.07 8.79 -11.71
CA VAL A 41 5.27 8.18 -11.09
C VAL A 41 5.98 9.15 -10.14
N LEU A 42 5.89 10.47 -10.36
CA LEU A 42 6.46 11.48 -9.45
C LEU A 42 5.83 11.42 -8.06
N SER A 43 4.60 10.90 -7.91
CA SER A 43 3.95 10.76 -6.60
C SER A 43 4.68 9.77 -5.69
N LEU A 44 5.36 8.75 -6.25
CA LEU A 44 6.25 7.87 -5.47
C LEU A 44 7.40 8.64 -4.83
N GLY A 45 7.84 9.74 -5.46
CA GLY A 45 8.94 10.58 -4.98
C GLY A 45 8.55 11.57 -3.89
N VAL A 46 7.27 11.70 -3.52
CA VAL A 46 6.79 12.67 -2.51
C VAL A 46 7.56 12.57 -1.18
N PRO A 47 7.78 11.38 -0.56
CA PRO A 47 8.52 11.28 0.69
C PRO A 47 9.95 11.83 0.57
N LEU A 48 10.62 11.49 -0.54
CA LEU A 48 11.99 11.93 -0.81
C LEU A 48 12.04 13.45 -1.06
N LEU A 49 11.09 14.00 -1.83
CA LEU A 49 11.00 15.42 -2.11
C LEU A 49 10.69 16.25 -0.86
N ILE A 50 9.85 15.73 0.06
CA ILE A 50 9.64 16.32 1.39
C ILE A 50 10.95 16.37 2.17
N LEU A 51 11.68 15.25 2.22
CA LEU A 51 12.98 15.18 2.91
C LEU A 51 13.99 16.17 2.32
N ILE A 52 14.11 16.24 0.99
CA ILE A 52 15.00 17.18 0.30
C ILE A 52 14.64 18.63 0.65
N ASN A 53 13.35 18.99 0.63
CA ASN A 53 12.92 20.34 1.00
C ASN A 53 13.16 20.62 2.49
N ALA A 54 13.01 19.63 3.38
CA ALA A 54 13.35 19.77 4.80
C ALA A 54 14.85 20.03 5.00
N LEU A 55 15.71 19.32 4.27
CA LEU A 55 17.17 19.55 4.28
C LEU A 55 17.53 20.94 3.75
N PHE A 56 16.86 21.43 2.70
CA PHE A 56 17.05 22.80 2.23
C PHE A 56 16.57 23.84 3.25
N ALA A 57 15.41 23.61 3.88
CA ALA A 57 14.93 24.47 4.96
C ALA A 57 15.95 24.56 6.09
N LEU A 58 16.48 23.42 6.55
CA LEU A 58 17.52 23.37 7.58
C LEU A 58 18.80 24.07 7.13
N TYR A 59 19.29 23.80 5.92
CA TYR A 59 20.49 24.44 5.37
C TYR A 59 20.37 25.97 5.33
N TRP A 60 19.24 26.50 4.88
CA TRP A 60 19.03 27.95 4.80
C TRP A 60 18.75 28.58 6.17
N LEU A 61 18.13 27.83 7.09
CA LEU A 61 17.93 28.23 8.48
C LEU A 61 19.27 28.41 9.20
N LEU A 62 20.17 27.43 9.09
CA LEU A 62 21.52 27.49 9.68
C LEU A 62 22.35 28.65 9.12
N LYS A 63 22.14 29.02 7.85
CA LYS A 63 22.77 30.20 7.24
C LYS A 63 22.04 31.53 7.54
N VAL A 64 20.89 31.47 8.19
CA VAL A 64 20.01 32.63 8.48
C VAL A 64 19.69 33.42 7.20
N LYS A 65 19.30 32.71 6.13
CA LYS A 65 19.00 33.33 4.82
C LYS A 65 17.54 33.16 4.43
N ARG A 66 17.01 34.20 3.78
CA ARG A 66 15.62 34.27 3.30
C ARG A 66 15.13 33.09 2.44
N PRO A 67 15.96 32.38 1.64
CA PRO A 67 15.48 31.21 0.90
C PRO A 67 14.85 30.10 1.75
N VAL A 68 15.07 30.09 3.07
CA VAL A 68 14.39 29.18 4.01
C VAL A 68 12.87 29.19 3.84
N PHE A 69 12.28 30.36 3.55
CA PHE A 69 10.83 30.50 3.40
C PHE A 69 10.28 29.69 2.24
N LEU A 70 11.03 29.48 1.15
CA LEU A 70 10.57 28.70 0.02
C LEU A 70 10.26 27.26 0.45
N SER A 71 11.25 26.58 1.03
CA SER A 71 11.11 25.20 1.45
C SER A 71 10.11 25.05 2.60
N VAL A 72 10.12 25.99 3.56
CA VAL A 72 9.15 25.98 4.68
C VAL A 72 7.72 26.13 4.19
N ILE A 73 7.43 27.08 3.30
CA ILE A 73 6.07 27.28 2.77
C ILE A 73 5.58 26.05 2.01
N VAL A 74 6.42 25.47 1.15
CA VAL A 74 6.06 24.27 0.39
C VAL A 74 5.77 23.09 1.32
N LEU A 75 6.59 22.88 2.36
CA LEU A 75 6.36 21.85 3.36
C LEU A 75 5.07 22.08 4.16
N LEU A 76 4.74 23.34 4.49
CA LEU A 76 3.51 23.69 5.20
C LEU A 76 2.26 23.42 4.36
N ILE A 77 2.27 23.79 3.06
CA ILE A 77 1.18 23.47 2.12
C ILE A 77 0.93 21.95 2.10
N GLY A 78 2.01 21.17 2.10
CA GLY A 78 1.97 19.72 2.02
C GLY A 78 1.91 18.98 3.37
N PHE A 79 1.73 19.67 4.50
CA PHE A 79 1.90 19.06 5.81
C PHE A 79 1.01 17.82 6.04
N ARG A 80 -0.20 17.83 5.46
CA ARG A 80 -1.12 16.68 5.51
C ARG A 80 -0.56 15.41 4.88
N TYR A 81 0.28 15.54 3.85
CA TYR A 81 0.90 14.38 3.20
C TYR A 81 1.89 13.70 4.14
N VAL A 82 2.56 14.41 5.05
CA VAL A 82 3.44 13.80 6.06
C VAL A 82 2.67 12.83 6.97
N GLY A 83 1.44 13.19 7.36
CA GLY A 83 0.57 12.31 8.15
C GLY A 83 0.14 11.04 7.41
N SER A 84 0.10 11.06 6.07
CA SER A 84 -0.14 9.84 5.28
C SER A 84 1.09 8.93 5.17
N LEU A 85 2.30 9.45 5.41
CA LEU A 85 3.53 8.67 5.37
C LEU A 85 3.77 7.86 6.63
N TYR A 86 3.24 8.32 7.77
CA TYR A 86 3.42 7.66 9.05
C TYR A 86 2.13 7.67 9.86
N LYS A 87 1.58 6.49 10.10
CA LYS A 87 0.45 6.30 11.00
C LYS A 87 1.00 6.02 12.40
N PHE A 88 0.82 6.96 13.32
CA PHE A 88 1.06 6.70 14.74
C PHE A 88 0.07 5.63 15.20
N SER A 89 0.55 4.40 15.45
CA SER A 89 -0.24 3.35 16.07
C SER A 89 -0.36 3.66 17.56
N GLY A 90 -1.45 4.30 17.97
CA GLY A 90 -1.90 4.23 19.35
C GLY A 90 -2.70 2.95 19.52
N SER A 91 -2.31 2.09 20.47
CA SER A 91 -3.12 0.97 20.92
C SER A 91 -4.39 1.54 21.58
N LYS A 92 -5.42 1.78 20.78
CA LYS A 92 -6.78 1.81 21.31
C LYS A 92 -7.28 0.37 21.36
N ASP A 93 -6.63 -0.42 22.21
CA ASP A 93 -7.17 -1.70 22.65
C ASP A 93 -8.32 -1.38 23.60
N SER A 94 -9.45 -0.94 23.05
CA SER A 94 -10.70 -1.19 23.74
C SER A 94 -10.98 -2.66 23.50
N GLU A 95 -10.72 -3.49 24.50
CA GLU A 95 -11.24 -4.85 24.61
C GLU A 95 -12.77 -4.77 24.59
N GLN A 96 -13.34 -4.63 23.40
CA GLN A 96 -14.76 -4.75 23.19
C GLN A 96 -15.06 -6.25 23.15
N ALA A 97 -15.99 -6.70 23.98
CA ALA A 97 -16.54 -8.04 23.83
C ALA A 97 -17.10 -8.17 22.40
N ASN A 98 -16.77 -9.28 21.72
CA ASN A 98 -17.13 -9.60 20.32
C ASN A 98 -16.27 -8.93 19.22
N GLN A 99 -14.95 -9.02 19.31
CA GLN A 99 -14.07 -8.72 18.17
C GLN A 99 -14.01 -9.92 17.22
N ILE A 100 -14.09 -9.64 15.91
CA ILE A 100 -13.86 -10.62 14.83
C ILE A 100 -12.49 -10.32 14.23
N SER A 101 -11.65 -11.34 14.15
CA SER A 101 -10.34 -11.25 13.50
C SER A 101 -10.43 -11.63 12.02
N LEU A 102 -9.92 -10.76 11.16
CA LEU A 102 -9.95 -10.91 9.70
C LEU A 102 -8.51 -10.91 9.16
N MET A 103 -8.16 -11.94 8.40
CA MET A 103 -6.90 -12.00 7.65
C MET A 103 -7.17 -11.84 6.15
N SER A 104 -6.49 -10.91 5.50
CA SER A 104 -6.42 -10.85 4.03
C SER A 104 -5.05 -11.32 3.59
N PHE A 105 -4.99 -12.35 2.74
CA PHE A 105 -3.73 -12.97 2.37
C PHE A 105 -3.66 -13.32 0.88
N ASN A 106 -2.78 -12.65 0.14
CA ASN A 106 -2.40 -13.09 -1.19
C ASN A 106 -1.41 -14.25 -1.08
N VAL A 107 -1.84 -15.44 -1.48
CA VAL A 107 -1.08 -16.68 -1.35
C VAL A 107 -0.29 -17.04 -2.61
N ARG A 108 -0.36 -16.20 -3.65
CA ARG A 108 0.39 -16.35 -4.91
C ARG A 108 0.30 -17.77 -5.48
N LEU A 109 -0.92 -18.29 -5.59
CA LEU A 109 -1.24 -19.64 -6.06
C LEU A 109 -0.53 -20.74 -5.27
N PHE A 110 -0.16 -20.48 -4.02
CA PHE A 110 0.65 -21.38 -3.19
C PHE A 110 1.96 -21.84 -3.85
N ASN A 111 2.53 -20.98 -4.71
CA ASN A 111 3.79 -21.23 -5.42
C ASN A 111 3.76 -22.42 -6.39
N VAL A 112 2.63 -22.72 -7.04
CA VAL A 112 2.55 -23.82 -8.04
C VAL A 112 3.54 -23.66 -9.22
N TYR A 113 4.05 -22.46 -9.46
CA TYR A 113 5.05 -22.19 -10.51
C TYR A 113 6.50 -22.16 -10.01
N ASP A 114 6.76 -22.55 -8.75
CA ASP A 114 8.11 -22.57 -8.15
C ASP A 114 8.87 -21.23 -8.28
N TRP A 115 8.15 -20.11 -8.23
CA TRP A 115 8.75 -18.77 -8.26
C TRP A 115 9.50 -18.40 -6.99
N ILE A 116 9.23 -19.13 -5.90
CA ILE A 116 9.94 -19.06 -4.64
C ILE A 116 10.76 -20.34 -4.54
N ASP A 117 12.08 -20.19 -4.44
CA ASP A 117 13.04 -21.29 -4.23
C ASP A 117 12.95 -21.80 -2.78
N SER A 118 11.81 -22.41 -2.46
CA SER A 118 11.53 -22.98 -1.15
C SER A 118 10.40 -24.00 -1.27
N GLU A 119 10.63 -25.20 -0.75
CA GLU A 119 9.63 -26.25 -0.76
C GLU A 119 8.52 -26.01 0.29
N GLY A 120 7.35 -26.59 0.03
CA GLY A 120 6.24 -26.64 0.97
C GLY A 120 5.64 -25.28 1.31
N ILE A 121 5.61 -24.34 0.35
CA ILE A 121 5.01 -23.01 0.54
C ILE A 121 3.54 -23.12 0.98
N SER A 122 2.75 -24.01 0.39
CA SER A 122 1.37 -24.30 0.79
C SER A 122 1.28 -24.61 2.30
N LYS A 123 2.08 -25.57 2.78
CA LYS A 123 2.13 -25.96 4.20
C LYS A 123 2.59 -24.84 5.12
N LYS A 124 3.59 -24.05 4.70
CA LYS A 124 4.06 -22.88 5.46
C LYS A 124 2.99 -21.80 5.57
N ALA A 125 2.28 -21.52 4.49
CA ALA A 125 1.15 -20.59 4.49
C ALA A 125 0.04 -21.07 5.41
N MET A 126 -0.33 -22.36 5.35
CA MET A 126 -1.34 -22.93 6.24
C MET A 126 -0.92 -22.93 7.71
N LYS A 127 0.36 -23.20 8.00
CA LYS A 127 0.91 -23.10 9.35
C LYS A 127 0.83 -21.67 9.89
N PHE A 128 1.14 -20.68 9.05
CA PHE A 128 1.04 -19.26 9.42
C PHE A 128 -0.40 -18.84 9.71
N ILE A 129 -1.34 -19.21 8.84
CA ILE A 129 -2.78 -18.95 9.08
C ILE A 129 -3.23 -19.60 10.38
N SER A 130 -2.76 -20.82 10.67
CA SER A 130 -3.11 -21.53 11.90
C SER A 130 -2.50 -20.88 13.15
N SER A 131 -1.29 -20.31 13.06
CA SER A 131 -0.67 -19.64 14.20
C SER A 131 -1.31 -18.30 14.53
N GLU A 132 -1.72 -17.54 13.52
CA GLU A 132 -2.48 -16.30 13.70
C GLU A 132 -3.93 -16.56 14.14
N ASN A 133 -4.48 -17.74 13.78
CA ASN A 133 -5.82 -18.21 14.14
C ASN A 133 -6.95 -17.17 13.92
N PRO A 134 -7.00 -16.47 12.76
CA PRO A 134 -8.07 -15.52 12.49
C PRO A 134 -9.44 -16.22 12.44
N ASP A 135 -10.52 -15.46 12.58
CA ASP A 135 -11.87 -16.00 12.48
C ASP A 135 -12.32 -16.16 11.03
N ILE A 136 -11.86 -15.25 10.17
CA ILE A 136 -12.14 -15.22 8.74
C ILE A 136 -10.83 -14.98 7.97
N VAL A 137 -10.60 -15.75 6.91
CA VAL A 137 -9.45 -15.61 5.99
C VAL A 137 -9.96 -15.35 4.59
N CYS A 138 -9.55 -14.21 4.01
CA CYS A 138 -9.80 -13.84 2.63
C CYS A 138 -8.53 -14.05 1.80
N PHE A 139 -8.56 -15.01 0.89
CA PHE A 139 -7.45 -15.37 0.01
C PHE A 139 -7.54 -14.62 -1.32
N GLN A 140 -6.42 -14.05 -1.76
CA GLN A 140 -6.20 -13.62 -3.15
C GLN A 140 -5.23 -14.57 -3.85
N GLU A 141 -5.38 -14.71 -5.17
CA GLU A 141 -4.60 -15.66 -5.98
C GLU A 141 -4.68 -17.08 -5.39
N PHE A 142 -5.87 -17.50 -4.97
CA PHE A 142 -6.10 -18.83 -4.41
C PHE A 142 -6.06 -19.88 -5.51
N HIS A 143 -5.30 -20.96 -5.28
CA HIS A 143 -5.31 -22.17 -6.10
C HIS A 143 -5.78 -23.35 -5.22
N PRO A 144 -6.77 -24.14 -5.65
CA PRO A 144 -7.16 -25.35 -4.92
C PRO A 144 -6.03 -26.38 -4.92
N ASP A 145 -5.53 -26.74 -3.74
CA ASP A 145 -4.39 -27.65 -3.55
C ASP A 145 -4.73 -28.63 -2.40
N PRO A 146 -4.47 -29.94 -2.53
CA PRO A 146 -4.72 -30.92 -1.46
C PRO A 146 -4.00 -30.63 -0.14
N ASP A 147 -2.82 -29.99 -0.17
CA ASP A 147 -2.07 -29.57 1.02
C ASP A 147 -2.63 -28.28 1.65
N VAL A 148 -3.59 -27.62 0.98
CA VAL A 148 -4.26 -26.40 1.44
C VAL A 148 -5.58 -26.77 2.11
N PHE A 149 -5.47 -27.19 3.36
CA PHE A 149 -6.60 -27.61 4.18
C PHE A 149 -6.44 -27.16 5.63
N ASN A 150 -7.55 -26.79 6.27
CA ASN A 150 -7.62 -26.49 7.69
C ASN A 150 -9.04 -26.73 8.22
N GLU A 151 -9.16 -27.66 9.18
CA GLU A 151 -10.43 -28.05 9.80
C GLU A 151 -11.05 -26.94 10.66
N ALA A 152 -10.25 -25.97 11.09
CA ALA A 152 -10.73 -24.83 11.88
C ALA A 152 -11.70 -23.94 11.11
N TYR A 153 -11.75 -24.04 9.77
CA TYR A 153 -12.64 -23.24 8.93
C TYR A 153 -13.66 -24.14 8.21
N PRO A 154 -14.76 -24.52 8.88
CA PRO A 154 -15.79 -25.38 8.30
C PRO A 154 -16.58 -24.71 7.17
N TYR A 155 -16.62 -23.38 7.12
CA TYR A 155 -17.35 -22.64 6.10
C TYR A 155 -16.39 -22.06 5.06
N LYS A 156 -16.57 -22.46 3.79
CA LYS A 156 -15.71 -22.04 2.68
C LYS A 156 -16.54 -21.55 1.49
N PHE A 157 -16.09 -20.45 0.89
CA PHE A 157 -16.56 -19.97 -0.39
C PHE A 157 -15.35 -19.76 -1.29
N GLU A 158 -15.26 -20.55 -2.36
CA GLU A 158 -14.11 -20.54 -3.28
C GLU A 158 -14.63 -20.23 -4.67
N ASP A 159 -14.27 -19.05 -5.19
CA ASP A 159 -14.61 -18.62 -6.54
C ASP A 159 -13.36 -18.69 -7.40
N VAL A 160 -13.21 -19.81 -8.11
CA VAL A 160 -12.04 -20.11 -8.94
C VAL A 160 -12.47 -20.34 -10.37
N SER A 161 -11.66 -19.82 -11.31
CA SER A 161 -11.88 -19.95 -12.74
C SER A 161 -10.60 -20.42 -13.45
N GLY A 162 -10.74 -20.89 -14.69
CA GLY A 162 -9.64 -21.42 -15.50
C GLY A 162 -9.73 -22.93 -15.73
N GLU A 163 -9.44 -23.36 -16.96
CA GLU A 163 -9.58 -24.75 -17.39
C GLU A 163 -8.39 -25.62 -16.98
N ARG A 164 -7.16 -25.13 -17.22
CA ARG A 164 -5.93 -25.87 -16.89
C ARG A 164 -5.42 -25.57 -15.49
N MET A 165 -5.55 -24.32 -15.06
CA MET A 165 -5.10 -23.84 -13.76
C MET A 165 -6.22 -23.03 -13.13
N LYS A 166 -6.86 -23.63 -12.12
CA LYS A 166 -7.92 -22.98 -11.35
C LYS A 166 -7.29 -21.92 -10.45
N HIS A 167 -7.73 -20.68 -10.57
CA HIS A 167 -7.27 -19.61 -9.70
C HIS A 167 -8.40 -18.61 -9.44
N GLY A 168 -8.32 -17.92 -8.32
CA GLY A 168 -9.29 -16.89 -7.99
C GLY A 168 -9.19 -16.43 -6.55
N GLN A 169 -10.32 -16.35 -5.89
CA GLN A 169 -10.44 -15.86 -4.52
C GLN A 169 -11.17 -16.88 -3.65
N ALA A 170 -10.86 -16.87 -2.36
CA ALA A 170 -11.57 -17.70 -1.40
C ALA A 170 -11.82 -16.96 -0.09
N ILE A 171 -12.94 -17.25 0.56
CA ILE A 171 -13.24 -16.83 1.93
C ILE A 171 -13.44 -18.08 2.76
N TRP A 172 -12.63 -18.25 3.79
CA TRP A 172 -12.76 -19.33 4.78
C TRP A 172 -13.13 -18.73 6.13
N SER A 173 -14.09 -19.33 6.83
CA SER A 173 -14.69 -18.76 8.03
C SER A 173 -14.98 -19.84 9.07
N LYS A 174 -14.83 -19.44 10.34
CA LYS A 174 -15.33 -20.20 11.51
C LYS A 174 -16.85 -20.08 11.68
N TYR A 175 -17.46 -19.06 11.08
CA TYR A 175 -18.89 -18.75 11.14
C TYR A 175 -19.58 -19.05 9.80
N ASP A 176 -20.87 -19.37 9.86
CA ASP A 176 -21.68 -19.63 8.67
C ASP A 176 -21.90 -18.36 7.84
N PHE A 177 -22.09 -18.55 6.54
CA PHE A 177 -22.33 -17.47 5.58
C PHE A 177 -23.84 -17.27 5.40
N LEU A 178 -24.34 -16.09 5.73
CA LEU A 178 -25.74 -15.75 5.48
C LEU A 178 -26.02 -15.60 3.98
N ASN A 179 -25.10 -14.98 3.25
CA ASN A 179 -25.18 -14.79 1.79
C ASN A 179 -23.77 -14.78 1.21
N LYS A 180 -23.58 -15.44 0.07
CA LYS A 180 -22.30 -15.45 -0.65
C LYS A 180 -22.50 -15.25 -2.14
N GLY A 181 -21.52 -14.64 -2.80
CA GLY A 181 -21.58 -14.42 -4.23
C GLY A 181 -20.34 -13.74 -4.79
N SER A 182 -20.31 -13.67 -6.12
CA SER A 182 -19.23 -13.10 -6.90
C SER A 182 -19.71 -11.87 -7.66
N ILE A 183 -18.82 -10.88 -7.76
CA ILE A 183 -18.99 -9.65 -8.53
C ILE A 183 -17.94 -9.69 -9.62
N THR A 184 -18.38 -9.85 -10.87
CA THR A 184 -17.51 -9.80 -12.05
C THR A 184 -17.40 -8.38 -12.56
N PHE A 185 -16.19 -7.97 -12.96
CA PHE A 185 -15.96 -6.66 -13.55
C PHE A 185 -15.82 -6.81 -15.06
N GLU A 186 -16.76 -6.22 -15.81
CA GLU A 186 -16.79 -6.28 -17.27
C GLU A 186 -15.47 -5.82 -17.90
N ASN A 187 -15.01 -6.54 -18.92
CA ASN A 187 -13.78 -6.26 -19.65
C ASN A 187 -12.49 -6.28 -18.79
N THR A 188 -12.47 -7.03 -17.70
CA THR A 188 -11.26 -7.25 -16.88
C THR A 188 -11.10 -8.71 -16.50
N ALA A 189 -9.88 -9.09 -16.09
CA ALA A 189 -9.60 -10.39 -15.48
C ALA A 189 -9.84 -10.40 -13.96
N ASN A 190 -10.43 -9.34 -13.40
CA ASN A 190 -10.63 -9.18 -11.97
C ASN A 190 -12.07 -9.50 -11.56
N SER A 191 -12.23 -9.95 -10.32
CA SER A 191 -13.52 -10.12 -9.65
C SER A 191 -13.42 -9.67 -8.19
N ALA A 192 -14.55 -9.60 -7.51
CA ALA A 192 -14.62 -9.53 -6.05
C ALA A 192 -15.59 -10.60 -5.55
N ILE A 193 -15.42 -11.06 -4.32
CA ILE A 193 -16.31 -12.03 -3.67
C ILE A 193 -16.77 -11.52 -2.31
N TYR A 194 -17.95 -11.97 -1.88
CA TYR A 194 -18.48 -11.76 -0.53
C TYR A 194 -19.07 -13.06 0.00
N ALA A 195 -19.09 -13.22 1.32
CA ALA A 195 -19.63 -14.36 2.04
C ALA A 195 -20.03 -13.95 3.48
#